data_AF-A0A3D5B760-F1
#
_entry.id   AF-A0A3D5B760-F1
#
_cell.length_a   1.000
_cell.length_b   1.000
_cell.length_c   1.000
_cell.angle_alpha   90.00
_cell.angle_beta   90.00
_cell.angle_gamma   90.00
#
_symmetry.space_group_name_H-M   'P 1'
#
loop_
_entity.id
_entity.type
_entity.pdbx_description
1 polymer ?
#
loop_
_entity_poly.entity_id
_entity_poly.type
_entity_poly.pdbx_seq_one_letter_code
_entity_poly.pdbx_strand_id
1 'polypeptide(L)'
;MTSFTPPIHGNNPHLPFGDQQDSAFYGQDILSVNQFNREKLDYIFDVAHEMYEMVARVGSFDLLKGKILANLFYEPSTRTS
;
A
#
# COMPACT_ATOMS: atom_id res chain seq x y z
N MET A 1 -22.23 6.86 14.29
CA MET A 1 -21.08 6.21 13.64
C MET A 1 -21.60 5.49 12.42
N THR A 2 -21.48 6.08 11.24
CA THR A 2 -21.90 5.45 9.98
C THR A 2 -20.81 4.46 9.55
N SER A 3 -21.08 3.17 9.62
CA SER A 3 -20.23 2.13 9.05
C SER A 3 -20.33 2.22 7.52
N PHE A 4 -19.35 2.86 6.88
CA PHE A 4 -19.21 2.82 5.42
C PHE A 4 -18.65 1.45 5.04
N THR A 5 -19.43 0.67 4.30
CA THR A 5 -18.97 -0.60 3.71
C THR A 5 -18.60 -0.33 2.26
N PRO A 6 -17.32 -0.49 1.87
CA PRO A 6 -16.89 -0.21 0.50
C PRO A 6 -17.55 -1.19 -0.49
N PRO A 7 -17.98 -0.70 -1.68
CA PRO A 7 -18.66 -1.51 -2.69
C PRO A 7 -17.71 -2.53 -3.31
N ILE A 8 -18.11 -3.81 -3.37
CA ILE A 8 -17.29 -4.89 -3.91
C ILE A 8 -16.97 -4.62 -5.39
N HIS A 9 -15.70 -4.29 -5.67
CA HIS A 9 -15.18 -4.29 -7.04
C HIS A 9 -14.78 -5.71 -7.41
N GLY A 10 -15.48 -6.27 -8.40
CA GLY A 10 -15.22 -7.62 -8.89
C GLY A 10 -13.97 -7.66 -9.74
N ASN A 11 -12.95 -8.38 -9.25
CA ASN A 11 -11.76 -8.83 -9.96
C ASN A 11 -10.65 -7.77 -10.17
N ASN A 12 -9.77 -7.62 -9.18
CA ASN A 12 -8.56 -6.79 -9.28
C ASN A 12 -7.32 -7.65 -9.61
N PRO A 13 -6.49 -7.24 -10.59
CA PRO A 13 -5.31 -7.99 -11.03
C PRO A 13 -4.18 -8.02 -9.99
N HIS A 14 -4.25 -7.20 -8.94
CA HIS A 14 -3.22 -7.06 -7.91
C HIS A 14 -3.45 -7.97 -6.69
N LEU A 15 -4.48 -8.82 -6.73
CA LEU A 15 -4.80 -9.81 -5.71
C LEU A 15 -4.30 -11.21 -6.09
N PRO A 16 -3.92 -12.07 -5.11
CA PRO A 16 -3.84 -11.80 -3.68
C PRO A 16 -2.61 -10.94 -3.32
N PHE A 17 -2.75 -10.15 -2.26
CA PHE A 17 -1.63 -9.39 -1.70
C PHE A 17 -0.57 -10.31 -1.08
N GLY A 18 0.71 -9.97 -1.29
CA GLY A 18 1.87 -10.68 -0.77
C GLY A 18 3.18 -9.98 -1.13
N ASP A 19 4.32 -10.60 -0.85
CA ASP A 19 5.65 -10.11 -1.24
C ASP A 19 5.83 -10.24 -2.76
N GLN A 20 5.33 -9.26 -3.52
CA GLN A 20 5.43 -9.22 -4.99
C GLN A 20 6.79 -8.71 -5.45
N GLN A 21 7.73 -9.64 -5.56
CA GLN A 21 9.12 -9.36 -5.95
C GLN A 21 9.27 -8.97 -7.43
N ASP A 22 8.28 -9.29 -8.27
CA ASP A 22 8.29 -8.96 -9.70
C ASP A 22 7.73 -7.56 -10.00
N SER A 23 7.28 -6.81 -8.98
CA SER A 23 6.73 -5.47 -9.18
C SER A 23 7.82 -4.46 -9.57
N ALA A 24 7.44 -3.42 -10.33
CA ALA A 24 8.35 -2.34 -10.72
C ALA A 24 8.89 -1.52 -9.52
N PHE A 25 8.35 -1.72 -8.32
CA PHE A 25 8.76 -1.05 -7.09
C PHE A 25 9.67 -1.91 -6.21
N TYR A 26 9.80 -3.20 -6.48
CA TYR A 26 10.61 -4.09 -5.65
C TYR A 26 12.09 -3.70 -5.74
N GLY A 27 12.70 -3.44 -4.57
CA GLY A 27 14.08 -2.97 -4.47
C GLY A 27 14.32 -1.55 -4.97
N GLN A 28 13.27 -0.76 -5.25
CA GLN A 28 13.39 0.62 -5.70
C GLN A 28 13.42 1.60 -4.52
N ASP A 29 14.40 2.51 -4.48
CA ASP A 29 14.41 3.63 -3.54
C ASP A 29 13.43 4.74 -3.99
N ILE A 30 12.57 5.21 -3.09
CA ILE A 30 11.60 6.28 -3.34
C ILE A 30 12.10 7.59 -2.71
N LEU A 31 12.76 8.42 -3.52
CA LEU A 31 13.46 9.64 -3.10
C LEU A 31 12.85 10.91 -3.69
N SER A 32 12.16 10.83 -4.84
CA SER A 32 11.61 11.98 -5.55
C SER A 32 10.32 11.64 -6.29
N VAL A 33 9.41 12.62 -6.35
CA VAL A 33 8.17 12.55 -7.13
C VAL A 33 8.42 12.36 -8.63
N ASN A 34 9.59 12.79 -9.13
CA ASN A 34 9.95 12.65 -10.55
C ASN A 34 10.21 11.19 -10.97
N GLN A 35 10.30 10.25 -10.00
CA GLN A 35 10.45 8.81 -10.27
C GLN A 35 9.13 8.15 -10.69
N PHE A 36 8.01 8.86 -10.55
CA PHE A 36 6.67 8.35 -10.85
C PHE A 36 6.17 8.88 -12.19
N ASN A 37 5.58 7.97 -12.98
CA ASN A 37 4.76 8.31 -14.13
C ASN A 37 3.28 8.02 -13.79
N ARG A 38 2.37 8.35 -14.70
CA ARG A 38 0.93 8.17 -14.47
C ARG A 38 0.56 6.71 -14.19
N GLU A 39 1.07 5.77 -14.99
CA GLU A 39 0.81 4.34 -14.85
C GLU A 39 1.24 3.80 -13.48
N LYS A 40 2.41 4.23 -12.98
CA LYS A 40 2.90 3.87 -11.64
C LYS A 40 2.00 4.43 -10.54
N LEU A 41 1.48 5.65 -10.70
CA LEU A 41 0.56 6.24 -9.73
C LEU A 41 -0.79 5.52 -9.73
N ASP A 42 -1.33 5.21 -10.91
CA ASP A 42 -2.58 4.47 -11.06
C ASP A 42 -2.45 3.10 -10.35
N TYR A 43 -1.34 2.37 -10.56
CA TYR A 43 -1.03 1.13 -9.83
C TYR A 43 -1.03 1.31 -8.30
N ILE A 44 -0.38 2.36 -7.78
CA ILE A 44 -0.31 2.61 -6.34
C ILE A 44 -1.71 2.87 -5.77
N PHE A 45 -2.54 3.65 -6.48
CA PHE A 45 -3.88 3.98 -6.02
C PHE A 45 -4.82 2.77 -6.07
N ASP A 46 -4.69 1.91 -7.07
CA ASP A 46 -5.43 0.65 -7.14
C ASP A 46 -5.08 -0.26 -5.94
N VAL A 47 -3.80 -0.46 -5.66
CA VAL A 47 -3.35 -1.23 -4.48
C VAL A 47 -3.83 -0.58 -3.18
N ALA A 48 -3.74 0.74 -3.06
CA ALA A 48 -4.18 1.45 -1.86
C ALA A 48 -5.70 1.34 -1.62
N HIS A 49 -6.51 1.36 -2.69
CA HIS A 49 -7.95 1.18 -2.61
C HIS A 49 -8.31 -0.20 -2.03
N GLU A 50 -7.61 -1.23 -2.48
CA GLU A 50 -7.84 -2.58 -2.01
C GLU A 50 -7.34 -2.81 -0.58
N MET A 51 -6.22 -2.21 -0.20
CA MET A 51 -5.77 -2.21 1.21
C MET A 51 -6.83 -1.57 2.12
N TYR A 52 -7.47 -0.49 1.64
CA TYR A 52 -8.57 0.14 2.35
C TYR A 52 -9.78 -0.81 2.49
N GLU A 53 -10.20 -1.48 1.41
CA GLU A 53 -11.29 -2.47 1.47
C GLU A 53 -10.98 -3.62 2.44
N MET A 54 -9.75 -4.13 2.40
CA MET A 54 -9.29 -5.22 3.25
C MET A 54 -9.36 -4.82 4.73
N VAL A 55 -8.81 -3.67 5.10
CA VAL A 55 -8.84 -3.17 6.49
C VAL A 55 -10.27 -2.91 6.94
N ALA A 56 -11.13 -2.35 6.07
CA ALA A 56 -12.53 -2.08 6.40
C ALA A 56 -13.35 -3.36 6.67
N ARG A 57 -13.00 -4.49 6.03
CA ARG A 57 -13.74 -5.76 6.13
C ARG A 57 -13.14 -6.73 7.15
N VAL A 58 -11.82 -6.86 7.20
CA VAL A 58 -11.09 -7.89 7.95
C VAL A 58 -10.28 -7.30 9.11
N GLY A 59 -10.06 -5.99 9.12
CA GLY A 59 -9.34 -5.27 10.19
C GLY A 59 -7.84 -5.16 9.92
N SER A 60 -7.09 -6.25 10.04
CA SER A 60 -5.64 -6.26 9.80
C SER A 60 -5.19 -7.50 9.04
N PHE A 61 -4.07 -7.38 8.34
CA PHE A 61 -3.49 -8.47 7.56
C PHE A 61 -1.96 -8.39 7.56
N ASP A 62 -1.30 -9.53 7.73
CA ASP A 62 0.15 -9.64 7.86
C ASP A 62 0.80 -9.93 6.49
N LEU A 63 0.75 -8.95 5.59
CA LEU A 63 1.22 -9.09 4.20
C LEU A 63 2.74 -9.22 4.08
N LEU A 64 3.47 -8.52 4.95
CA LEU A 64 4.92 -8.43 4.93
C LEU A 64 5.53 -9.23 6.08
N LYS A 65 4.87 -10.34 6.46
CA LYS A 65 5.32 -11.20 7.56
C LYS A 65 6.78 -11.59 7.39
N GLY A 66 7.58 -11.31 8.42
CA GLY A 66 9.02 -11.60 8.42
C GLY A 66 9.90 -10.52 7.78
N LYS A 67 9.33 -9.40 7.32
CA LYS A 67 10.09 -8.20 6.94
C LYS A 67 10.19 -7.25 8.13
N ILE A 68 11.31 -6.53 8.22
CA ILE A 68 11.59 -5.54 9.27
C ILE A 68 11.65 -4.17 8.61
N LEU A 69 10.88 -3.20 9.12
CA LEU A 69 10.94 -1.80 8.71
C LEU A 69 11.63 -0.97 9.82
N ALA A 70 12.58 -0.13 9.43
CA ALA A 70 13.25 0.81 10.32
C ALA A 70 12.84 2.24 9.97
N ASN A 71 12.37 3.00 10.96
CA ASN A 71 11.96 4.39 10.82
C ASN A 71 13.02 5.30 11.44
N LEU A 72 13.62 6.20 10.65
CA LEU A 72 14.63 7.14 11.10
C LEU A 72 14.19 8.58 10.84
N PHE A 73 14.03 9.36 11.90
CA PHE A 73 13.64 10.76 11.86
C PHE A 73 14.65 11.60 12.64
N TYR A 74 15.35 12.51 11.96
CA TYR A 74 16.26 13.47 12.60
C TYR A 74 15.51 14.62 13.28
N GLU A 75 14.29 14.91 12.83
CA GLU A 75 13.39 15.91 13.38
C GLU A 75 12.03 15.28 13.72
N PRO A 76 11.33 15.72 14.78
CA PRO A 76 10.05 15.14 15.17
C PRO A 76 8.97 15.29 14.08
N SER A 77 8.35 14.18 13.66
CA SER A 77 7.26 14.17 12.67
C SER A 77 6.21 13.09 12.97
N THR A 78 5.34 13.35 13.94
CA THR A 78 4.36 12.37 14.48
C THR A 78 3.27 11.94 13.50
N ARG A 79 3.02 12.72 12.44
CA ARG A 79 2.05 12.36 11.40
C ARG A 79 2.64 11.43 10.33
N THR A 80 3.97 11.35 10.26
CA THR A 80 4.70 10.60 9.22
C THR A 80 5.38 9.36 9.77
N SER A 81 5.80 9.40 11.05
CA SER A 81 6.56 8.36 11.75
C SER A 81 5.83 7.05 11.98
#